data_AF-A0A3B8LLN3-F1
#
_entry.id   AF-A0A3B8LLN3-F1
#
_cell.length_a   1.000
_cell.length_b   1.000
_cell.length_c   1.000
_cell.angle_alpha   90.00
_cell.angle_beta   90.00
_cell.angle_gamma   90.00
#
_symmetry.space_group_name_H-M   'P 1'
#
loop_
_entity.id
_entity.type
_entity.pdbx_description
1 polymer ?
#
loop_
_entity_poly.entity_id
_entity_poly.type
_entity_poly.pdbx_seq_one_letter_code
_entity_poly.pdbx_strand_id
1 'polypeptide(L)'
;MSDSFRGCQTPLDWRPKEGEYPVMGDESIMSPKAHGTSTVPVQEDLRYGCDRELADRICNFNRHYAEHAGYFMTTDWLDQIDTSGEPTTYYDPNSGKPLFQAPIGRSFDAFLRESKAHGWPSFRDEEVNWNFVRVLPDGECVSVDGTHLGHNIPDRSGNRYCINLVSIAGNPVKE
;
A
#
# COMPACT_ATOMS: atom_id res chain seq x y z
N MET A 1 26.41 -10.16 12.75
CA MET A 1 26.34 -9.22 13.88
C MET A 1 25.05 -8.47 13.72
N SER A 2 24.26 -8.45 14.79
CA SER A 2 22.87 -8.00 14.82
C SER A 2 22.82 -6.48 14.83
N ASP A 3 22.44 -5.88 13.71
CA ASP A 3 21.99 -4.49 13.73
C ASP A 3 20.47 -4.47 13.79
N SER A 4 20.02 -3.76 14.81
CA SER A 4 18.64 -3.57 15.22
C SER A 4 17.81 -2.98 14.09
N PHE A 5 16.90 -3.77 13.52
CA PHE A 5 15.75 -3.28 12.76
C PHE A 5 14.88 -2.45 13.72
N ARG A 6 15.09 -1.13 13.76
CA ARG A 6 14.15 -0.20 14.39
C ARG A 6 13.01 0.04 13.41
N GLY A 7 11.96 -0.78 13.51
CA GLY A 7 10.69 -0.54 12.81
C GLY A 7 10.71 -0.80 11.30
N CYS A 8 9.55 -0.60 10.67
CA CYS A 8 9.18 -0.91 9.29
C CYS A 8 9.96 -0.14 8.19
N GLN A 9 11.23 0.20 8.40
CA GLN A 9 12.04 0.99 7.48
C GLN A 9 13.03 0.08 6.74
N THR A 10 13.20 0.29 5.43
CA THR A 10 14.30 -0.32 4.69
C THR A 10 15.64 0.25 5.20
N PRO A 11 16.74 -0.51 5.12
CA PRO A 11 18.06 0.03 5.43
C PRO A 11 18.34 1.29 4.61
N LEU A 12 18.94 2.31 5.23
CA LEU A 12 19.23 3.63 4.62
C LEU A 12 19.95 3.57 3.25
N ASP A 13 20.76 2.52 3.04
CA ASP A 13 21.54 2.34 1.82
C ASP A 13 20.95 1.28 0.87
N TRP A 14 19.77 0.75 1.18
CA TRP A 14 19.14 -0.26 0.33
C TRP A 14 18.56 0.38 -0.91
N ARG A 15 19.00 -0.10 -2.08
CA ARG A 15 18.41 0.22 -3.37
C ARG A 15 18.31 -1.04 -4.23
N PRO A 16 17.24 -1.20 -5.02
CA PRO A 16 17.20 -2.26 -6.01
C PRO A 16 18.30 -2.03 -7.06
N LYS A 17 18.73 -3.11 -7.71
CA LYS A 17 19.58 -2.96 -8.88
C LYS A 17 18.79 -2.27 -9.99
N GLU A 18 19.52 -1.62 -10.90
CA GLU A 18 18.89 -0.99 -12.06
C GLU A 18 18.10 -2.03 -12.87
N GLY A 19 16.83 -1.70 -13.16
CA GLY A 19 15.90 -2.60 -13.86
C GLY A 19 15.22 -3.65 -12.97
N GLU A 20 15.51 -3.70 -11.68
CA GLU A 20 14.82 -4.56 -10.70
C GLU A 20 13.80 -3.76 -9.87
N TYR A 21 12.86 -4.47 -9.25
CA TYR A 21 11.87 -3.88 -8.35
C TYR A 21 12.42 -3.62 -6.95
N PRO A 22 11.88 -2.61 -6.24
CA PRO A 22 10.76 -1.75 -6.61
C PRO A 22 11.12 -0.65 -7.62
N VAL A 23 10.11 -0.11 -8.31
CA VAL A 23 10.30 1.15 -9.05
C VAL A 23 10.43 2.31 -8.07
N MET A 24 11.61 2.90 -8.02
CA MET A 24 11.93 3.98 -7.08
C MET A 24 11.26 5.30 -7.46
N GLY A 25 10.77 6.03 -6.45
CA GLY A 25 10.27 7.40 -6.55
C GLY A 25 11.22 8.42 -5.93
N ASP A 26 10.98 9.70 -6.22
CA ASP A 26 11.66 10.82 -5.58
C ASP A 26 10.83 11.34 -4.40
N GLU A 27 11.50 11.83 -3.35
CA GLU A 27 10.85 12.42 -2.17
C GLU A 27 9.86 13.54 -2.52
N SER A 28 10.06 14.23 -3.64
CA SER A 28 9.17 15.29 -4.10
C SER A 28 7.74 14.82 -4.37
N ILE A 29 7.50 13.53 -4.63
CA ILE A 29 6.16 12.94 -4.77
C ILE A 29 5.32 13.22 -3.52
N MET A 30 5.93 13.24 -2.33
CA MET A 30 5.25 13.47 -1.06
C MET A 30 5.41 14.90 -0.53
N SER A 31 5.83 15.85 -1.39
CA SER A 31 5.84 17.27 -1.03
C SER A 31 4.43 17.75 -0.70
N PRO A 32 4.27 18.75 0.19
CA PRO A 32 2.98 19.36 0.48
C PRO A 32 2.26 19.83 -0.79
N LYS A 33 0.97 19.53 -0.87
CA LYS A 33 0.03 19.90 -1.93
C LYS A 33 -1.20 20.57 -1.31
N ALA A 34 -2.30 20.64 -2.06
CA ALA A 34 -3.53 21.30 -1.60
C ALA A 34 -4.20 20.60 -0.41
N HIS A 35 -4.00 19.28 -0.26
CA HIS A 35 -4.57 18.48 0.83
C HIS A 35 -3.51 17.52 1.39
N GLY A 36 -2.67 18.02 2.29
CA GLY A 36 -1.56 17.24 2.85
C GLY A 36 -0.53 16.92 1.77
N THR A 37 -0.26 15.65 1.52
CA THR A 37 0.62 15.18 0.43
C THR A 37 -0.12 14.93 -0.89
N SER A 38 -1.44 15.08 -0.94
CA SER A 38 -2.28 14.88 -2.13
C SER A 38 -2.92 16.19 -2.60
N THR A 39 -3.44 16.22 -3.84
CA THR A 39 -4.17 17.39 -4.36
C THR A 39 -5.63 17.44 -3.91
N VAL A 40 -6.20 16.31 -3.51
CA VAL A 40 -7.60 16.13 -3.13
C VAL A 40 -7.69 15.24 -1.88
N PRO A 41 -8.77 15.34 -1.08
CA PRO A 41 -9.03 14.38 -0.01
C PRO A 41 -9.37 12.99 -0.57
N VAL A 42 -9.46 12.01 0.33
CA VAL A 42 -10.02 10.70 -0.01
C VAL A 42 -11.50 10.84 -0.44
N GLN A 43 -11.95 9.94 -1.32
CA GLN A 43 -13.34 9.82 -1.76
C GLN A 43 -14.31 9.73 -0.56
N GLU A 44 -15.54 10.22 -0.76
CA GLU A 44 -16.60 10.18 0.27
C GLU A 44 -17.03 8.74 0.60
N ASP A 45 -17.25 7.94 -0.44
CA ASP A 45 -17.59 6.53 -0.29
C ASP A 45 -16.34 5.68 -0.49
N LEU A 46 -15.89 5.00 0.56
CA LEU A 46 -14.78 4.06 0.53
C LEU A 46 -15.29 2.60 0.53
N ARG A 47 -14.53 1.72 -0.12
CA ARG A 47 -14.78 0.28 -0.13
C ARG A 47 -14.43 -0.35 1.22
N TYR A 48 -14.84 -1.61 1.38
CA TYR A 48 -14.44 -2.47 2.49
C TYR A 48 -14.87 -2.00 3.87
N GLY A 49 -15.81 -1.06 3.99
CA GLY A 49 -16.22 -0.50 5.29
C GLY A 49 -15.11 0.31 5.97
N CYS A 50 -14.18 0.86 5.20
CA CYS A 50 -13.08 1.65 5.74
C CYS A 50 -13.55 2.99 6.33
N ASP A 51 -12.95 3.38 7.45
CA ASP A 51 -13.20 4.64 8.13
C ASP A 51 -12.56 5.79 7.35
N ARG A 52 -13.37 6.75 6.94
CA ARG A 52 -12.95 7.84 6.07
C ARG A 52 -12.03 8.84 6.76
N GLU A 53 -12.25 9.15 8.04
CA GLU A 53 -11.40 10.09 8.78
C GLU A 53 -10.00 9.49 8.99
N LEU A 54 -9.94 8.20 9.31
CA LEU A 54 -8.71 7.43 9.38
C LEU A 54 -8.01 7.40 8.03
N ALA A 55 -8.76 7.12 6.96
CA ALA A 55 -8.23 7.10 5.60
C ALA A 55 -7.62 8.44 5.22
N ASP A 56 -8.32 9.55 5.45
CA ASP A 56 -7.84 10.89 5.10
C ASP A 56 -6.56 11.24 5.85
N ARG A 57 -6.53 10.94 7.16
CA ARG A 57 -5.33 11.14 7.98
C ARG A 57 -4.15 10.30 7.49
N ILE A 58 -4.36 9.01 7.23
CA ILE A 58 -3.30 8.09 6.82
C ILE A 58 -2.78 8.41 5.42
N CYS A 59 -3.68 8.66 4.46
CA CYS A 59 -3.33 8.91 3.06
C CYS A 59 -2.59 10.23 2.86
N ASN A 60 -3.00 11.28 3.57
CA ASN A 60 -2.65 12.66 3.22
C ASN A 60 -1.78 13.36 4.27
N PHE A 61 -1.90 12.99 5.55
CA PHE A 61 -1.29 13.73 6.65
C PHE A 61 -0.35 12.87 7.52
N ASN A 62 -0.01 11.68 7.05
CA ASN A 62 0.82 10.73 7.78
C ASN A 62 1.87 10.12 6.86
N ARG A 63 3.14 10.33 7.18
CA ARG A 63 4.29 9.72 6.49
C ARG A 63 5.07 8.74 7.35
N HIS A 64 4.66 8.61 8.61
CA HIS A 64 5.31 7.77 9.60
C HIS A 64 4.23 6.97 10.29
N TYR A 65 4.38 5.65 10.37
CA TYR A 65 3.38 4.70 10.89
C TYR A 65 2.24 4.38 9.92
N ALA A 66 1.45 3.38 10.30
CA ALA A 66 0.36 2.81 9.53
C ALA A 66 -0.94 2.92 10.33
N GLU A 67 -2.06 2.55 9.73
CA GLU A 67 -3.23 2.09 10.47
C GLU A 67 -2.85 0.93 11.41
N HIS A 68 -3.69 0.63 12.40
CA HIS A 68 -3.35 -0.42 13.36
C HIS A 68 -3.26 -1.81 12.69
N ALA A 69 -2.31 -2.63 13.15
CA ALA A 69 -2.16 -3.99 12.66
C ALA A 69 -3.46 -4.79 12.87
N GLY A 70 -3.93 -5.43 11.80
CA GLY A 70 -5.17 -6.20 11.78
C GLY A 70 -6.43 -5.40 11.52
N TYR A 71 -6.33 -4.09 11.22
CA TYR A 71 -7.50 -3.27 10.87
C TYR A 71 -8.38 -3.93 9.81
N PHE A 72 -7.78 -4.46 8.74
CA PHE A 72 -8.49 -5.17 7.67
C PHE A 72 -9.37 -6.34 8.13
N MET A 73 -9.11 -6.93 9.30
CA MET A 73 -9.91 -8.02 9.85
C MET A 73 -11.15 -7.52 10.59
N THR A 74 -11.24 -6.22 10.83
CA THR A 74 -12.36 -5.54 11.49
C THR A 74 -13.31 -4.88 10.48
N THR A 75 -13.02 -4.99 9.19
CA THR A 75 -13.77 -4.37 8.11
C THR A 75 -14.42 -5.41 7.19
N ASP A 76 -15.20 -4.95 6.21
CA ASP A 76 -15.90 -5.80 5.24
C ASP A 76 -14.98 -6.29 4.11
N TRP A 77 -13.65 -6.17 4.25
CA TRP A 77 -12.71 -6.46 3.17
C TRP A 77 -12.85 -7.88 2.62
N LEU A 78 -12.86 -8.89 3.50
CA LEU A 78 -12.96 -10.29 3.09
C LEU A 78 -14.33 -10.66 2.51
N ASP A 79 -15.36 -9.90 2.82
CA ASP A 79 -16.71 -10.12 2.29
C ASP A 79 -16.90 -9.49 0.89
N GLN A 80 -16.03 -8.55 0.50
CA GLN A 80 -16.16 -7.76 -0.73
C GLN A 80 -15.11 -8.12 -1.81
N ILE A 81 -14.16 -9.00 -1.51
CA ILE A 81 -13.12 -9.43 -2.46
C ILE A 81 -13.35 -10.87 -2.91
N ASP A 82 -12.79 -11.21 -4.07
CA ASP A 82 -12.85 -12.57 -4.58
C ASP A 82 -11.86 -13.47 -3.82
N THR A 83 -12.40 -14.44 -3.07
CA THR A 83 -11.60 -15.42 -2.33
C THR A 83 -11.47 -16.75 -3.07
N SER A 84 -12.07 -16.89 -4.26
CA SER A 84 -12.06 -18.09 -5.09
C SER A 84 -10.78 -18.23 -5.93
N GLY A 85 -10.03 -17.14 -6.10
CA GLY A 85 -8.71 -17.14 -6.71
C GLY A 85 -8.52 -16.09 -7.82
N GLU A 86 -9.60 -15.41 -8.23
CA GLU A 86 -9.48 -14.31 -9.19
C GLU A 86 -8.83 -13.08 -8.54
N PRO A 87 -7.89 -12.39 -9.22
CA PRO A 87 -7.22 -11.24 -8.64
C PRO A 87 -8.17 -10.06 -8.44
N THR A 88 -8.22 -9.54 -7.21
CA THR A 88 -8.95 -8.31 -6.89
C THR A 88 -8.09 -7.08 -7.20
N THR A 89 -8.67 -6.09 -7.89
CA THR A 89 -8.05 -4.77 -8.09
C THR A 89 -8.38 -3.82 -6.94
N TYR A 90 -7.33 -3.14 -6.47
CA TYR A 90 -7.32 -2.22 -5.35
C TYR A 90 -6.99 -0.81 -5.85
N TYR A 91 -7.73 0.20 -5.36
CA TYR A 91 -7.69 1.54 -5.92
C TYR A 91 -7.28 2.59 -4.90
N ASP A 92 -6.55 3.60 -5.36
CA ASP A 92 -6.19 4.78 -4.59
C ASP A 92 -7.46 5.52 -4.12
N PRO A 93 -7.65 5.76 -2.82
CA PRO A 93 -8.82 6.47 -2.32
C PRO A 93 -8.85 7.95 -2.70
N ASN A 94 -7.72 8.56 -3.07
CA ASN A 94 -7.68 9.96 -3.52
C ASN A 94 -8.00 10.08 -5.01
N SER A 95 -7.42 9.21 -5.85
CA SER A 95 -7.45 9.33 -7.32
C SER A 95 -8.31 8.28 -8.04
N GLY A 96 -8.63 7.17 -7.38
CA GLY A 96 -9.29 6.01 -7.98
C GLY A 96 -8.44 5.22 -8.98
N LYS A 97 -7.12 5.46 -9.03
CA LYS A 97 -6.20 4.70 -9.90
C LYS A 97 -5.97 3.29 -9.37
N PRO A 98 -5.82 2.27 -10.23
CA PRO A 98 -5.62 0.88 -9.80
C PRO A 98 -4.17 0.67 -9.32
N LEU A 99 -3.96 0.65 -8.00
CA LEU A 99 -2.63 0.59 -7.40
C LEU A 99 -2.09 -0.84 -7.30
N PHE A 100 -2.96 -1.81 -6.98
CA PHE A 100 -2.56 -3.20 -6.79
C PHE A 100 -3.58 -4.17 -7.40
N GLN A 101 -3.12 -5.37 -7.71
CA GLN A 101 -3.97 -6.49 -8.11
C GLN A 101 -3.46 -7.77 -7.46
N ALA A 102 -4.27 -8.40 -6.61
CA ALA A 102 -3.85 -9.59 -5.84
C ALA A 102 -4.99 -10.59 -5.60
N PRO A 103 -4.69 -11.90 -5.53
CA PRO A 103 -3.35 -12.48 -5.61
C PRO A 103 -2.87 -12.68 -7.06
N ILE A 104 -1.55 -12.60 -7.32
CA ILE A 104 -0.92 -12.98 -8.60
C ILE A 104 0.26 -13.92 -8.31
N GLY A 105 0.38 -15.03 -9.03
CA GLY A 105 1.46 -16.00 -8.84
C GLY A 105 1.37 -16.83 -7.55
N ARG A 106 0.28 -16.69 -6.79
CA ARG A 106 -0.01 -17.43 -5.55
C ARG A 106 -1.52 -17.59 -5.33
N SER A 107 -1.91 -18.47 -4.40
CA SER A 107 -3.32 -18.61 -4.01
C SER A 107 -3.77 -17.48 -3.08
N PHE A 108 -5.08 -17.26 -3.04
CA PHE A 108 -5.70 -16.33 -2.09
C PHE A 108 -5.34 -16.67 -0.63
N ASP A 109 -5.36 -17.97 -0.27
CA ASP A 109 -4.95 -18.42 1.07
C ASP A 109 -3.50 -18.05 1.42
N ALA A 110 -2.59 -18.08 0.44
CA ALA A 110 -1.21 -17.68 0.65
C ALA A 110 -1.10 -16.15 0.88
N PHE A 111 -1.81 -15.35 0.08
CA PHE A 111 -1.91 -13.90 0.25
C PHE A 111 -2.50 -13.52 1.62
N LEU A 112 -3.62 -14.14 2.01
CA LEU A 112 -4.27 -13.86 3.27
C LEU A 112 -3.43 -14.30 4.48
N ARG A 113 -2.76 -15.45 4.38
CA ARG A 113 -1.87 -15.94 5.44
C ARG A 113 -0.71 -14.98 5.67
N GLU A 114 -0.08 -14.51 4.60
CA GLU A 114 1.00 -13.52 4.68
C GLU A 114 0.50 -12.20 5.27
N SER A 115 -0.64 -11.72 4.79
CA SER A 115 -1.26 -10.48 5.30
C SER A 115 -1.59 -10.57 6.79
N LYS A 116 -2.14 -11.71 7.27
CA LYS A 116 -2.40 -11.95 8.70
C LYS A 116 -1.14 -12.06 9.53
N ALA A 117 -0.08 -12.69 9.01
CA ALA A 117 1.19 -12.84 9.72
C ALA A 117 1.86 -11.49 9.99
N HIS A 118 1.66 -10.51 9.10
CA HIS A 118 2.28 -9.20 9.19
C HIS A 118 1.36 -8.07 9.65
N GLY A 119 0.05 -8.28 9.67
CA GLY A 119 -0.93 -7.33 10.18
C GLY A 119 -1.54 -6.39 9.14
N TRP A 120 -1.06 -6.42 7.89
CA TRP A 120 -1.58 -5.58 6.80
C TRP A 120 -1.64 -6.38 5.49
N PRO A 121 -2.56 -6.04 4.57
CA PRO A 121 -2.48 -6.50 3.18
C PRO A 121 -1.05 -6.42 2.65
N SER A 122 -0.49 -7.57 2.28
CA SER A 122 0.93 -7.72 1.96
C SER A 122 1.10 -8.15 0.50
N PHE A 123 1.61 -7.25 -0.34
CA PHE A 123 1.73 -7.46 -1.78
C PHE A 123 3.16 -7.82 -2.20
N ARG A 124 3.30 -8.54 -3.31
CA ARG A 124 4.58 -8.85 -3.98
C ARG A 124 4.72 -8.08 -5.29
N ASP A 125 5.91 -8.11 -5.88
CA ASP A 125 6.28 -7.28 -7.04
C ASP A 125 5.31 -7.40 -8.22
N GLU A 126 4.81 -8.61 -8.48
CA GLU A 126 3.86 -8.92 -9.55
C GLU A 126 2.44 -8.39 -9.29
N GLU A 127 2.13 -8.03 -8.05
CA GLU A 127 0.82 -7.55 -7.60
C GLU A 127 0.75 -6.02 -7.52
N VAL A 128 1.85 -5.32 -7.82
CA VAL A 128 1.94 -3.85 -7.79
C VAL A 128 1.80 -3.28 -9.20
N ASN A 129 0.92 -2.27 -9.36
CA ASN A 129 0.86 -1.50 -10.58
C ASN A 129 1.92 -0.39 -10.58
N TRP A 130 3.09 -0.71 -11.14
CA TRP A 130 4.22 0.21 -11.23
C TRP A 130 4.01 1.42 -12.14
N ASN A 131 2.87 1.56 -12.83
CA ASN A 131 2.50 2.83 -13.45
C ASN A 131 2.08 3.88 -12.41
N PHE A 132 1.59 3.44 -11.24
CA PHE A 132 0.97 4.32 -10.24
C PHE A 132 1.56 4.22 -8.84
N VAL A 133 2.43 3.23 -8.56
CA VAL A 133 3.08 3.06 -7.25
C VAL A 133 4.59 3.30 -7.34
N ARG A 134 5.16 3.90 -6.30
CA ARG A 134 6.60 4.09 -6.12
C ARG A 134 7.04 3.70 -4.72
N VAL A 135 8.31 3.37 -4.58
CA VAL A 135 8.98 3.23 -3.27
C VAL A 135 10.01 4.33 -3.12
N LEU A 136 9.96 5.05 -2.00
CA LEU A 136 10.91 6.10 -1.66
C LEU A 136 12.18 5.50 -1.03
N PRO A 137 13.31 6.25 -0.99
CA PRO A 137 14.58 5.75 -0.45
C PRO A 137 14.51 5.18 0.98
N ASP A 138 13.58 5.63 1.81
CA ASP A 138 13.36 5.13 3.18
C ASP A 138 12.43 3.90 3.27
N GLY A 139 11.90 3.45 2.13
CA GLY A 139 11.01 2.30 2.02
C GLY A 139 9.53 2.67 2.01
N GLU A 140 9.17 3.94 2.15
CA GLU A 140 7.78 4.40 2.06
C GLU A 140 7.20 4.05 0.68
N CYS A 141 6.08 3.33 0.66
CA CYS A 141 5.30 3.06 -0.54
C CYS A 141 4.27 4.16 -0.73
N VAL A 142 4.24 4.75 -1.91
CA VAL A 142 3.40 5.91 -2.23
C VAL A 142 2.73 5.75 -3.59
N SER A 143 1.57 6.38 -3.78
CA SER A 143 1.05 6.59 -5.13
C SER A 143 1.80 7.72 -5.82
N VAL A 144 1.84 7.73 -7.15
CA VAL A 144 2.45 8.81 -7.94
C VAL A 144 1.77 10.17 -7.72
N ASP A 145 0.55 10.19 -7.16
CA ASP A 145 -0.20 11.40 -6.86
C ASP A 145 0.05 11.94 -5.43
N GLY A 146 0.77 11.18 -4.60
CA GLY A 146 1.15 11.58 -3.24
C GLY A 146 0.35 10.93 -2.10
N THR A 147 -0.38 9.83 -2.38
CA THR A 147 -1.06 9.04 -1.34
C THR A 147 -0.02 8.20 -0.59
N HIS A 148 0.04 8.31 0.74
CA HIS A 148 0.79 7.38 1.57
C HIS A 148 0.10 6.00 1.59
N LEU A 149 0.81 4.96 1.14
CA LEU A 149 0.24 3.61 1.02
C LEU A 149 0.69 2.69 2.15
N GLY A 150 1.95 2.76 2.54
CA GLY A 150 2.55 1.85 3.51
C GLY A 150 4.05 1.78 3.32
N HIS A 151 4.65 0.60 3.51
CA HIS A 151 6.11 0.44 3.42
C HIS A 151 6.52 -0.89 2.75
N ASN A 152 7.63 -0.86 2.02
CA ASN A 152 8.31 -2.05 1.59
C ASN A 152 9.14 -2.59 2.76
N ILE A 153 8.93 -3.84 3.13
CA ILE A 153 9.65 -4.50 4.21
C ILE A 153 10.15 -5.86 3.69
N PRO A 154 11.26 -5.87 2.93
CA PRO A 154 11.77 -7.07 2.29
C PRO A 154 12.02 -8.20 3.29
N ASP A 155 11.79 -9.43 2.84
CA ASP A 155 12.04 -10.65 3.59
C ASP A 155 12.86 -11.65 2.75
N ARG A 156 12.96 -12.90 3.21
CA ARG A 156 13.72 -13.95 2.50
C ARG A 156 13.12 -14.32 1.13
N SER A 157 11.89 -13.91 0.86
CA SER A 157 11.17 -14.17 -0.39
C SER A 157 11.17 -12.97 -1.34
N GLY A 158 11.86 -11.87 -0.98
CA GLY A 158 11.97 -10.66 -1.80
C GLY A 158 11.25 -9.47 -1.18
N ASN A 159 10.86 -8.50 -2.03
CA ASN A 159 10.10 -7.34 -1.60
C ASN A 159 8.74 -7.75 -1.03
N ARG A 160 8.27 -7.01 -0.02
CA ARG A 160 6.95 -7.23 0.60
C ARG A 160 6.37 -5.89 1.00
N TYR A 161 5.35 -5.48 0.27
CA TYR A 161 4.71 -4.18 0.46
C TYR A 161 3.58 -4.33 1.48
N CYS A 162 3.81 -3.87 2.70
CA CYS A 162 2.78 -3.78 3.75
C CYS A 162 1.97 -2.52 3.52
N ILE A 163 0.72 -2.67 3.10
CA ILE A 163 -0.11 -1.55 2.66
C ILE A 163 -1.30 -1.38 3.61
N ASN A 164 -1.56 -0.15 4.01
CA ASN A 164 -2.75 0.21 4.77
C ASN A 164 -3.98 -0.10 3.91
N LEU A 165 -4.96 -0.84 4.44
CA LEU A 165 -6.21 -1.10 3.73
C LEU A 165 -6.92 0.20 3.38
N VAL A 166 -6.93 1.19 4.29
CA VAL A 166 -7.56 2.48 3.99
C VAL A 166 -6.96 3.18 2.77
N SER A 167 -5.67 2.99 2.51
CA SER A 167 -4.96 3.61 1.37
C SER A 167 -5.20 2.90 0.04
N ILE A 168 -5.99 1.83 0.04
CA ILE A 168 -6.36 1.07 -1.16
C ILE A 168 -7.87 0.75 -1.24
N ALA A 169 -8.66 1.49 -0.45
CA ALA A 169 -10.11 1.35 -0.34
C ALA A 169 -10.87 2.28 -1.31
N GLY A 170 -10.20 2.84 -2.32
CA GLY A 170 -10.83 3.69 -3.31
C GLY A 170 -11.79 2.95 -4.24
N ASN A 171 -12.61 3.73 -4.93
CA ASN A 171 -13.44 3.33 -6.05
C ASN A 171 -12.79 3.79 -7.36
N PRO A 172 -12.90 2.99 -8.45
CA PRO A 172 -12.47 3.44 -9.76
C PRO A 172 -13.28 4.67 -10.18
N VAL A 173 -12.59 5.70 -10.68
CA VAL A 173 -13.27 6.82 -11.34
C VAL A 173 -13.63 6.38 -12.76
N LYS A 174 -14.89 6.60 -13.17
CA LYS A 174 -15.29 6.38 -14.56
C LYS A 174 -14.61 7.45 -15.43
N GLU A 175 -13.90 7.02 -16.47
CA GLU A 175 -13.47 7.90 -17.57
C GLU A 175 -14.68 8.54 -18.26
#